data_AF-A0A8W8HSC9-F1
#
_entry.id   AF-A0A8W8HSC9-F1
#
_cell.length_a   1.000
_cell.length_b   1.000
_cell.length_c   1.000
_cell.angle_alpha   90.00
_cell.angle_beta   90.00
_cell.angle_gamma   90.00
#
_symmetry.space_group_name_H-M   'P 1'
#
loop_
_entity.id
_entity.type
_entity.pdbx_description
1 polymer ?
#
loop_
_entity_poly.entity_id
_entity_poly.type
_entity_poly.pdbx_seq_one_letter_code
_entity_poly.pdbx_strand_id
1 'polypeptide(L)'
;CSTKDAVVCEIPYGGFLLFNNFIPHRSLDNKSDHIRWSVDLRFKVPGENNGMFGLKPDVIMRTKENPNMEIDWETFDSLNRTELQIKSVKDIVDIKADQEFDATVQGPWMRKWEITHINTHVKKHQQQEKAKGK
;
A
#
# COMPACT_ATOMS: atom_id res chain seq x y z
N CYS A 1 2.83 9.76 -19.97
CA CYS A 1 1.51 9.79 -20.63
C CYS A 1 1.44 10.98 -21.57
N SER A 2 0.98 10.78 -22.80
CA SER A 2 0.64 11.87 -23.72
C SER A 2 -0.41 12.76 -23.08
N THR A 3 -0.30 14.08 -23.21
CA THR A 3 -1.28 15.04 -22.68
C THR A 3 -2.66 14.90 -23.32
N LYS A 4 -2.76 14.22 -24.47
CA LYS A 4 -4.00 14.05 -25.23
C LYS A 4 -5.04 13.15 -24.55
N ASP A 5 -4.59 12.21 -23.72
CA ASP A 5 -5.47 11.23 -23.06
C ASP A 5 -5.74 11.56 -21.59
N ALA A 6 -5.22 12.70 -21.12
CA ALA A 6 -5.41 13.14 -19.75
C ALA A 6 -6.80 13.74 -19.57
N VAL A 7 -7.57 13.21 -18.62
CA VAL A 7 -8.86 13.77 -18.21
C VAL A 7 -8.65 14.50 -16.88
N VAL A 8 -9.06 15.77 -16.82
CA VAL A 8 -9.07 16.57 -15.59
C VAL A 8 -10.46 16.49 -14.98
N CYS A 9 -10.54 16.08 -13.72
CA CYS A 9 -11.79 15.98 -12.98
C CYS A 9 -11.85 17.11 -11.95
N GLU A 10 -12.70 18.10 -12.18
CA GLU A 10 -13.01 19.12 -11.18
C GLU A 10 -13.91 18.52 -10.10
N ILE A 11 -13.50 18.65 -8.84
CA ILE A 11 -14.22 18.09 -7.70
C ILE A 11 -14.59 19.23 -6.76
N PRO A 12 -15.89 19.54 -6.57
CA PRO A 12 -16.32 20.55 -5.62
C PRO A 12 -16.06 20.09 -4.18
N TYR A 13 -16.08 21.03 -3.23
CA TYR A 13 -15.94 20.69 -1.80
C TYR A 13 -17.02 19.68 -1.37
N GLY A 14 -16.59 18.61 -0.69
CA GLY A 14 -17.45 17.49 -0.31
C GLY A 14 -17.68 16.44 -1.42
N GLY A 15 -17.25 16.72 -2.65
CA GLY A 15 -17.24 15.76 -3.74
C GLY A 15 -16.12 14.72 -3.57
N PHE A 16 -16.27 13.58 -4.26
CA PHE A 16 -15.26 12.54 -4.30
C PHE A 16 -15.15 11.94 -5.70
N LEU A 17 -13.97 11.40 -6.01
CA LEU A 17 -13.69 10.69 -7.25
C LEU A 17 -13.40 9.22 -6.91
N LEU A 18 -14.16 8.31 -7.50
CA LEU A 18 -13.89 6.87 -7.43
C LEU A 18 -13.28 6.41 -8.74
N PHE A 19 -12.17 5.69 -8.65
CA PHE A 19 -11.50 5.13 -9.82
C PHE A 19 -10.80 3.82 -9.44
N ASN A 20 -10.54 2.98 -10.44
CA ASN A 20 -9.86 1.70 -10.28
C ASN A 20 -8.36 1.93 -9.95
N ASN A 21 -7.80 1.09 -9.08
CA ASN A 21 -6.38 1.09 -8.70
C ASN A 21 -5.40 0.99 -9.88
N PHE A 22 -5.83 0.47 -11.04
CA PHE A 22 -5.00 0.37 -12.24
C PHE A 22 -5.01 1.63 -13.11
N ILE A 23 -5.83 2.64 -12.81
CA ILE A 23 -5.87 3.89 -13.58
C ILE A 23 -4.63 4.74 -13.25
N PRO A 24 -3.73 4.98 -14.22
CA PRO A 24 -2.59 5.86 -14.00
C PRO A 24 -3.09 7.30 -13.78
N HIS A 25 -2.69 7.90 -12.67
CA HIS A 25 -3.12 9.25 -12.30
C HIS A 25 -1.97 10.02 -11.65
N ARG A 26 -2.07 11.34 -11.69
CA ARG A 26 -1.14 12.24 -10.99
C ARG A 26 -1.86 13.52 -10.58
N SER A 27 -1.35 14.17 -9.55
CA SER A 27 -1.78 15.54 -9.22
C SER A 27 -1.24 16.55 -10.24
N LEU A 28 -1.97 17.64 -10.39
CA LEU A 28 -1.48 18.86 -11.01
C LEU A 28 -0.90 19.79 -9.94
N ASP A 29 0.02 20.65 -10.36
CA ASP A 29 0.58 21.70 -9.50
C ASP A 29 -0.53 22.66 -9.07
N ASN A 30 -0.53 23.03 -7.79
CA ASN A 30 -1.46 24.03 -7.28
C ASN A 30 -0.92 25.43 -7.59
N LYS A 31 -1.56 26.13 -8.54
CA LYS A 31 -1.22 27.51 -8.94
C LYS A 31 -2.15 28.57 -8.34
N SER A 32 -2.99 28.17 -7.38
CA SER A 32 -3.91 29.08 -6.69
C SER A 32 -3.32 29.55 -5.36
N ASP A 33 -3.88 30.62 -4.80
CA ASP A 33 -3.53 31.12 -3.46
C ASP A 33 -4.26 30.35 -2.33
N HIS A 34 -4.93 29.24 -2.66
CA HIS A 34 -5.66 28.39 -1.73
C HIS A 34 -4.98 27.04 -1.55
N ILE A 35 -5.14 26.44 -0.38
CA ILE A 35 -4.65 25.07 -0.12
C ILE A 35 -5.66 24.06 -0.66
N ARG A 36 -5.19 23.11 -1.47
CA ARG A 36 -5.99 21.96 -1.92
C ARG A 36 -5.83 20.78 -0.95
N TRP A 37 -6.80 20.59 -0.06
CA TRP A 37 -6.89 19.42 0.81
C TRP A 37 -7.59 18.27 0.09
N SER A 38 -7.07 17.06 0.24
CA SER A 38 -7.67 15.83 -0.28
C SER A 38 -7.34 14.65 0.64
N VAL A 39 -8.24 13.66 0.67
CA VAL A 39 -8.01 12.37 1.36
C VAL A 39 -8.29 11.23 0.39
N ASP A 40 -7.38 10.26 0.34
CA ASP A 40 -7.47 9.08 -0.52
C ASP A 40 -7.68 7.80 0.29
N LEU A 41 -8.86 7.21 0.14
CA LEU A 41 -9.24 5.93 0.74
C LEU A 41 -9.29 4.84 -0.33
N ARG A 42 -9.00 3.59 0.06
CA ARG A 42 -9.15 2.42 -0.82
C ARG A 42 -10.13 1.45 -0.19
N PHE A 43 -11.12 1.05 -0.97
CA PHE A 43 -12.10 0.05 -0.59
C PHE A 43 -11.89 -1.20 -1.45
N LYS A 44 -12.15 -2.36 -0.86
CA LYS A 44 -12.14 -3.64 -1.55
C LYS A 44 -13.27 -4.52 -1.04
N VAL A 45 -13.52 -5.59 -1.75
CA VAL A 45 -14.44 -6.64 -1.28
C VAL A 45 -13.80 -7.34 -0.06
N PRO A 46 -14.54 -7.54 1.05
CA PRO A 46 -14.08 -8.35 2.16
C PRO A 46 -13.70 -9.77 1.74
N GLY A 47 -12.70 -10.37 2.40
CA GLY A 47 -12.22 -11.73 2.10
C GLY A 47 -11.20 -11.81 0.96
N GLU A 48 -11.15 -10.84 0.06
CA GLU A 48 -10.08 -10.73 -0.94
C GLU A 48 -8.73 -10.39 -0.29
N ASN A 49 -7.63 -10.66 -0.99
CA ASN A 49 -6.29 -10.34 -0.47
C ASN A 49 -6.14 -8.82 -0.26
N ASN A 50 -5.79 -8.43 0.97
CA ASN A 50 -5.65 -7.04 1.39
C ASN A 50 -4.23 -6.47 1.27
N GLY A 51 -3.30 -7.24 0.71
CA GLY A 51 -1.89 -6.87 0.61
C GLY A 51 -1.13 -6.90 1.94
N MET A 52 -1.82 -7.23 3.05
CA MET A 52 -1.20 -7.40 4.37
C MET A 52 -0.78 -8.83 4.64
N PHE A 53 -0.97 -9.76 3.69
CA PHE A 53 -0.53 -11.16 3.79
C PHE A 53 -0.99 -11.86 5.09
N GLY A 54 -2.19 -11.54 5.57
CA GLY A 54 -2.76 -12.10 6.80
C GLY A 54 -2.27 -11.47 8.10
N LEU A 55 -1.39 -10.46 8.06
CA LEU A 55 -0.83 -9.80 9.25
C LEU A 55 -1.84 -8.91 9.98
N LYS A 56 -2.81 -8.35 9.25
CA LYS A 56 -3.83 -7.46 9.82
C LYS A 56 -5.16 -7.73 9.11
N PRO A 57 -6.28 -7.84 9.85
CA PRO A 57 -7.59 -8.05 9.26
C PRO A 57 -8.08 -6.78 8.55
N ASP A 58 -9.09 -6.95 7.72
CA ASP A 58 -9.81 -5.84 7.10
C ASP A 58 -10.74 -5.16 8.12
N VAL A 59 -10.97 -3.86 7.94
CA VAL A 59 -12.06 -3.15 8.63
C VAL A 59 -13.32 -3.28 7.79
N ILE A 60 -14.32 -3.99 8.31
CA ILE A 60 -15.60 -4.17 7.61
C ILE A 60 -16.46 -2.93 7.80
N MET A 61 -16.63 -2.16 6.73
CA MET A 61 -17.36 -0.88 6.76
C MET A 61 -18.87 -1.03 6.57
N ARG A 62 -19.33 -2.15 5.98
CA ARG A 62 -20.75 -2.44 5.75
C ARG A 62 -20.99 -3.91 5.44
N THR A 63 -22.20 -4.39 5.72
CA THR A 63 -22.70 -5.70 5.28
C THR A 63 -24.08 -5.54 4.66
N LYS A 64 -24.54 -6.53 3.88
CA LYS A 64 -25.91 -6.52 3.32
C LYS A 64 -26.92 -7.00 4.36
N GLU A 65 -26.48 -7.92 5.22
CA GLU A 65 -27.26 -8.64 6.21
C GLU A 65 -27.59 -7.77 7.42
N ASN A 66 -26.67 -6.87 7.82
CA ASN A 66 -26.86 -5.93 8.91
C ASN A 66 -26.45 -4.50 8.51
N PRO A 67 -27.40 -3.69 8.03
CA PRO A 67 -27.16 -2.27 7.68
C PRO A 67 -26.76 -1.40 8.87
N ASN A 68 -27.08 -1.80 10.11
CA ASN A 68 -26.78 -1.08 11.33
C ASN A 68 -25.58 -1.68 12.08
N MET A 69 -24.74 -2.45 11.38
CA MET A 69 -23.52 -3.01 11.95
C MET A 69 -22.63 -1.89 12.51
N GLU A 70 -22.18 -2.08 13.75
CA GLU A 70 -21.13 -1.24 14.32
C GLU A 70 -19.77 -1.65 13.75
N ILE A 71 -18.96 -0.66 13.39
CA ILE A 71 -17.63 -0.89 12.84
C ILE A 71 -16.70 -1.29 13.97
N ASP A 72 -16.08 -2.47 13.86
CA ASP A 72 -15.10 -2.97 14.82
C ASP A 72 -13.72 -2.32 14.58
N TRP A 73 -13.48 -1.21 15.27
CA TRP A 73 -12.19 -0.53 15.29
C TRP A 73 -11.19 -1.17 16.24
N GLU A 74 -11.67 -1.76 17.34
CA GLU A 74 -10.82 -2.29 18.41
C GLU A 74 -9.95 -3.46 17.91
N THR A 75 -10.56 -4.41 17.18
CA THR A 75 -9.80 -5.53 16.59
C THR A 75 -8.75 -5.02 15.63
N PHE A 76 -9.07 -4.01 14.82
CA PHE A 76 -8.11 -3.42 13.91
C PHE A 76 -6.96 -2.75 14.67
N ASP A 77 -7.24 -1.88 15.64
CA ASP A 77 -6.24 -1.08 16.36
C ASP A 77 -5.40 -1.89 17.34
N SER A 78 -5.90 -3.04 17.82
CA SER A 78 -5.17 -3.94 18.73
C SER A 78 -3.85 -4.48 18.14
N LEU A 79 -3.69 -4.45 16.82
CA LEU A 79 -2.53 -5.02 16.13
C LEU A 79 -1.55 -3.93 15.69
N ASN A 80 -0.36 -3.92 16.31
CA ASN A 80 0.78 -3.15 15.82
C ASN A 80 1.34 -3.80 14.54
N ARG A 81 0.91 -3.29 13.39
CA ARG A 81 1.32 -3.80 12.07
C ARG A 81 2.83 -3.83 11.90
N THR A 82 3.52 -2.79 12.36
CA THR A 82 4.97 -2.65 12.16
C THR A 82 5.71 -3.79 12.85
N GLU A 83 5.35 -4.09 14.10
CA GLU A 83 5.94 -5.21 14.84
C GLU A 83 5.64 -6.57 14.19
N LEU A 84 4.40 -6.78 13.73
CA LEU A 84 4.01 -8.03 13.07
C LEU A 84 4.74 -8.21 11.74
N GLN A 85 4.88 -7.14 10.96
CA GLN A 85 5.63 -7.16 9.71
C GLN A 85 7.11 -7.48 9.95
N ILE A 86 7.75 -6.79 10.91
CA ILE A 86 9.13 -7.07 11.34
C ILE A 86 9.29 -8.53 11.74
N LYS A 87 8.40 -9.07 12.57
CA LYS A 87 8.43 -10.49 12.97
C LYS A 87 8.31 -11.43 11.76
N SER A 88 7.38 -11.16 10.84
CA SER A 88 7.16 -12.01 9.66
C SER A 88 8.34 -12.04 8.68
N VAL A 89 9.19 -11.02 8.69
CA VAL A 89 10.37 -10.92 7.81
C VAL A 89 11.69 -11.07 8.56
N LYS A 90 11.67 -11.40 9.86
CA LYS A 90 12.88 -11.53 10.69
C LYS A 90 13.89 -12.54 10.12
N ASP A 91 13.40 -13.64 9.57
CA ASP A 91 14.25 -14.67 8.95
C ASP A 91 14.56 -14.36 7.47
N ILE A 92 14.09 -13.21 6.97
CA ILE A 92 14.20 -12.79 5.57
C ILE A 92 15.11 -11.58 5.39
N VAL A 93 14.96 -10.62 6.28
CA VAL A 93 15.68 -9.35 6.29
C VAL A 93 16.38 -9.28 7.64
N ASP A 94 17.69 -9.06 7.65
CA ASP A 94 18.42 -8.77 8.88
C ASP A 94 17.98 -7.38 9.34
N ILE A 95 16.97 -7.31 10.19
CA ILE A 95 16.42 -6.05 10.75
C ILE A 95 17.36 -5.60 11.86
N LYS A 96 18.61 -5.27 11.49
CA LYS A 96 19.46 -4.45 12.35
C LYS A 96 18.91 -3.05 12.28
N ALA A 97 18.63 -2.45 13.43
CA ALA A 97 18.28 -1.04 13.54
C ALA A 97 19.25 -0.23 12.68
N ASP A 98 18.70 0.59 11.77
CA ASP A 98 19.41 1.41 10.79
C ASP A 98 20.76 1.89 11.34
N GLN A 99 21.85 1.22 10.95
CA GLN A 99 23.17 1.79 11.15
C GLN A 99 23.51 2.78 10.02
N GLU A 100 22.78 2.78 8.91
CA GLU A 100 23.16 3.54 7.71
C GLU A 100 21.99 3.76 6.72
N PHE A 101 21.00 4.60 7.03
CA PHE A 101 19.96 5.16 6.11
C PHE A 101 19.68 4.38 4.81
N ASP A 102 19.37 3.09 4.92
CA ASP A 102 19.33 2.24 3.74
C ASP A 102 17.95 2.33 3.09
N ALA A 103 17.85 3.15 2.06
CA ALA A 103 16.60 3.39 1.33
C ALA A 103 16.15 2.19 0.46
N THR A 104 16.85 1.06 0.52
CA THR A 104 16.49 -0.09 -0.30
C THR A 104 15.26 -0.82 0.26
N VAL A 105 14.18 -0.88 -0.52
CA VAL A 105 13.00 -1.74 -0.27
C VAL A 105 13.27 -3.19 -0.70
N GLN A 106 13.11 -4.17 0.19
CA GLN A 106 13.05 -5.62 -0.15
C GLN A 106 11.93 -6.32 0.61
N GLY A 107 11.38 -7.38 0.02
CA GLY A 107 10.50 -8.30 0.72
C GLY A 107 9.80 -9.29 -0.21
N PRO A 108 8.99 -10.20 0.34
CA PRO A 108 8.28 -11.24 -0.43
C PRO A 108 7.41 -10.67 -1.56
N TRP A 109 6.91 -9.45 -1.42
CA TRP A 109 6.09 -8.76 -2.43
C TRP A 109 6.83 -8.50 -3.74
N MET A 110 8.17 -8.47 -3.75
CA MET A 110 8.93 -8.30 -4.99
C MET A 110 8.87 -9.53 -5.91
N ARG A 111 8.38 -10.67 -5.40
CA ARG A 111 8.10 -11.88 -6.20
C ARG A 111 6.75 -11.82 -6.92
N LYS A 112 5.94 -10.78 -6.69
CA LYS A 112 4.58 -10.67 -7.27
C LYS A 112 4.62 -10.47 -8.79
N TRP A 113 5.68 -9.86 -9.30
CA TRP A 113 5.83 -9.55 -10.72
C TRP A 113 7.15 -10.12 -11.23
N GLU A 114 7.18 -10.46 -12.53
CA GLU A 114 8.42 -10.82 -13.20
C GLU A 114 9.37 -9.62 -13.21
N ILE A 115 10.60 -9.83 -12.75
CA ILE A 115 11.62 -8.79 -12.71
C ILE A 115 12.29 -8.71 -14.09
N THR A 116 11.91 -7.71 -14.87
CA THR A 116 12.47 -7.50 -16.22
C THR A 116 13.68 -6.57 -16.23
N HIS A 117 13.88 -5.78 -15.17
CA HIS A 117 14.97 -4.82 -15.05
C HIS A 117 15.59 -4.84 -13.64
N ILE A 118 16.91 -4.67 -13.57
CA ILE A 118 17.66 -4.80 -12.32
C ILE A 118 18.07 -3.41 -11.82
N ASN A 119 17.59 -3.04 -10.63
CA ASN A 119 18.02 -1.85 -9.89
C ASN A 119 18.64 -2.25 -8.53
N THR A 120 19.02 -1.26 -7.72
CA THR A 120 19.63 -1.51 -6.39
C THR A 120 18.73 -2.33 -5.46
N HIS A 121 17.41 -2.12 -5.50
CA HIS A 121 16.43 -2.89 -4.72
C HIS A 121 16.42 -4.36 -5.14
N VAL A 122 16.35 -4.62 -6.44
CA VAL A 122 16.35 -5.97 -7.01
C VAL A 122 17.65 -6.70 -6.67
N LYS A 123 18.81 -6.04 -6.82
CA LYS A 123 20.12 -6.63 -6.49
C LYS A 123 20.17 -7.09 -5.04
N LYS A 124 19.71 -6.25 -4.10
CA LYS A 124 19.71 -6.58 -2.68
C LYS A 124 18.73 -7.71 -2.34
N HIS A 125 17.56 -7.74 -2.98
CA HIS A 125 16.62 -8.85 -2.83
C HIS A 125 17.19 -10.17 -3.35
N GLN A 126 17.83 -10.18 -4.52
CA GLN A 126 18.50 -11.37 -5.04
C GLN A 126 19.61 -11.88 -4.11
N GLN A 127 20.35 -10.97 -3.45
CA GLN A 127 21.36 -11.35 -2.45
C GLN A 127 20.73 -12.03 -1.23
N GLN A 128 19.62 -11.49 -0.71
CA GLN A 128 18.88 -12.11 0.40
C GLN A 128 18.33 -13.49 0.03
N GLU A 129 17.77 -13.64 -1.18
CA GLU A 129 17.25 -14.93 -1.67
C GLU A 129 18.36 -15.98 -1.81
N LYS A 130 19.53 -15.59 -2.33
CA LYS A 130 20.71 -16.48 -2.42
C LYS A 130 21.24 -16.90 -1.05
N ALA A 131 21.19 -16.01 -0.05
CA ALA A 131 21.61 -16.32 1.31
C ALA A 131 20.70 -17.36 2.00
N LYS A 132 19.42 -17.44 1.60
CA LYS A 132 18.46 -18.44 2.11
C LYS A 132 18.50 -19.80 1.43
N GLY A 133 19.04 -19.86 0.21
CA GLY A 133 19.15 -21.11 -0.57
C GLY A 133 20.34 -21.98 -0.18
N LYS A 134 21.05 -21.63 0.90
CA LYS A 134 22.11 -22.40 1.55
C LYS A 134 21.64 -22.83 2.94
#